data_AF-A0A923YUL1-F1
#
_entry.id   AF-A0A923YUL1-F1
#
_cell.length_a   1.000
_cell.length_b   1.000
_cell.length_c   1.000
_cell.angle_alpha   90.00
_cell.angle_beta   90.00
_cell.angle_gamma   90.00
#
_symmetry.space_group_name_H-M   'P 1'
#
loop_
_entity.id
_entity.type
_entity.pdbx_description
1 polymer ?
#
loop_
_entity_poly.entity_id
_entity_poly.type
_entity_poly.pdbx_seq_one_letter_code
_entity_poly.pdbx_strand_id
1 'polypeptide(L)'
;MIVRLFVSLAALAVAAPVMAQSVQPAMPAAPPAPEATAPADDGGLTGSVTDRSKWRDLGTATPAFATDREVPTPAAGGTTTALGKQIANVIDSDLRNNGLFKPTGPDALPAVSFGEVPAPAFDAWRARSAEMLLQGFVKAGEGGQLTVGCYL
;
A
#
# COMPACT_ATOMS: atom_id res chain seq x y z
N MET A 1 -45.61 33.59 11.93
CA MET A 1 -46.37 32.47 11.33
C MET A 1 -45.66 31.17 11.70
N ILE A 2 -46.20 30.51 12.73
CA ILE A 2 -46.13 29.08 13.11
C ILE A 2 -44.74 28.39 13.14
N VAL A 3 -44.26 28.27 14.38
CA VAL A 3 -43.34 27.25 14.92
C VAL A 3 -43.97 25.85 14.80
N ARG A 4 -43.16 24.85 14.40
CA ARG A 4 -43.40 23.40 14.58
C ARG A 4 -42.03 22.77 14.85
N LEU A 5 -41.52 22.69 16.08
CA LEU A 5 -41.86 21.77 17.17
C LEU A 5 -42.31 20.38 16.70
N PHE A 6 -41.36 19.47 16.52
CA PHE A 6 -41.58 18.03 16.73
C PHE A 6 -40.34 17.44 17.40
N VAL A 7 -40.42 17.39 18.73
CA VAL A 7 -39.66 16.51 19.62
C VAL A 7 -40.26 15.11 19.51
N SER A 8 -39.41 14.09 19.40
CA SER A 8 -39.60 12.68 19.82
C SER A 8 -38.56 11.83 19.09
N LEU A 9 -37.96 10.76 19.62
CA LEU A 9 -37.82 10.16 20.94
C LEU A 9 -36.84 9.00 20.70
N ALA A 10 -35.88 8.81 21.59
CA ALA A 10 -34.87 7.75 21.51
C ALA A 10 -35.48 6.33 21.49
N ALA A 11 -34.86 5.41 20.76
CA ALA A 11 -35.00 3.97 21.00
C ALA A 11 -33.66 3.27 20.70
N LEU A 12 -32.99 2.95 21.81
CA LEU A 12 -31.78 2.14 21.93
C LEU A 12 -32.16 0.67 21.66
N ALA A 13 -31.63 0.05 20.60
CA ALA A 13 -31.85 -1.36 20.30
C ALA A 13 -30.62 -2.18 20.74
N VAL A 14 -30.76 -2.85 21.89
CA VAL A 14 -29.82 -3.83 22.44
C VAL A 14 -29.90 -5.11 21.61
N ALA A 15 -28.76 -5.58 21.08
CA ALA A 15 -28.65 -6.88 20.44
C ALA A 15 -28.25 -7.95 21.48
N ALA A 16 -29.15 -8.89 21.75
CA ALA A 16 -28.81 -10.23 22.23
C ALA A 16 -29.96 -11.20 21.93
N PRO A 17 -29.66 -12.40 21.41
CA PRO A 17 -29.96 -13.56 22.26
C PRO A 17 -28.79 -14.56 22.29
N VAL A 18 -28.29 -14.78 23.50
CA VAL A 18 -27.64 -16.02 23.93
C VAL A 18 -28.76 -17.01 24.28
N MET A 19 -28.79 -18.18 23.65
CA MET A 19 -29.52 -19.37 24.10
C MET A 19 -28.85 -20.63 23.54
N ALA A 20 -28.06 -21.33 24.37
CA ALA A 20 -27.87 -22.79 24.33
C ALA A 20 -26.84 -23.22 25.39
N GLN A 21 -27.20 -23.15 26.67
CA GLN A 21 -26.55 -23.95 27.71
C GLN A 21 -27.63 -24.77 28.40
N SER A 22 -27.84 -25.98 27.92
CA SER A 22 -28.55 -27.01 28.67
C SER A 22 -27.67 -27.43 29.85
N VAL A 23 -28.07 -27.08 31.07
CA VAL A 23 -27.44 -27.54 32.30
C VAL A 23 -27.73 -29.04 32.46
N GLN A 24 -26.69 -29.86 32.36
CA GLN A 24 -26.74 -31.27 32.79
C GLN A 24 -26.67 -31.33 34.33
N PRO A 25 -27.53 -32.12 35.00
CA PRO A 25 -27.45 -32.33 36.44
C PRO A 25 -26.11 -32.97 36.83
N ALA A 26 -25.48 -32.43 37.88
CA ALA A 26 -24.20 -32.90 38.39
C ALA A 26 -24.29 -34.33 38.96
N MET A 27 -23.40 -35.21 38.50
CA MET A 27 -23.15 -36.51 39.14
C MET A 27 -22.24 -36.30 40.38
N PRO A 28 -22.32 -37.15 41.41
CA PRO A 28 -21.49 -37.04 42.61
C PRO A 28 -20.00 -37.14 42.29
N ALA A 29 -19.20 -36.23 42.88
CA ALA A 29 -17.78 -36.10 42.67
C ALA A 29 -17.00 -37.38 43.08
N ALA A 30 -16.19 -37.90 42.17
CA ALA A 30 -15.11 -38.83 42.49
C ALA A 30 -13.97 -38.05 43.19
N PRO A 31 -13.24 -38.67 44.14
CA PRO A 31 -12.13 -38.01 44.85
C PRO A 31 -11.06 -37.52 43.84
N PRO A 32 -10.38 -36.39 44.13
CA PRO A 32 -9.43 -35.80 43.20
C PRO A 32 -8.27 -36.77 42.97
N ALA A 33 -8.09 -37.19 41.72
CA ALA A 33 -6.85 -37.77 41.28
C ALA A 33 -5.74 -36.70 41.38
N PRO A 34 -4.51 -37.06 41.77
CA PRO A 34 -3.40 -36.11 41.82
C PRO A 34 -3.24 -35.42 40.47
N GLU A 35 -3.28 -34.09 40.47
CA GLU A 35 -2.98 -33.27 39.30
C GLU A 35 -1.57 -33.64 38.81
N ALA A 36 -1.51 -34.33 37.68
CA ALA A 36 -0.30 -34.37 36.89
C ALA A 36 -0.03 -32.94 36.44
N THR A 37 0.93 -32.27 37.08
CA THR A 37 1.45 -30.99 36.61
C THR A 37 1.96 -31.20 35.19
N ALA A 38 1.20 -30.74 34.20
CA ALA A 38 1.74 -30.63 32.85
C ALA A 38 2.96 -29.70 32.95
N PRO A 39 4.14 -30.10 32.44
CA PRO A 39 5.26 -29.18 32.39
C PRO A 39 4.79 -27.92 31.63
N ALA A 40 5.06 -26.75 32.20
CA ALA A 40 4.83 -25.50 31.48
C ALA A 40 5.67 -25.55 30.20
N ASP A 41 5.01 -25.47 29.05
CA ASP A 41 5.69 -25.31 27.76
C ASP A 41 6.35 -23.93 27.71
N ASP A 42 7.52 -23.79 28.37
CA ASP A 42 8.41 -22.63 28.28
C ASP A 42 9.19 -22.59 26.95
N GLY A 43 8.63 -23.21 25.91
CA GLY A 43 9.26 -23.47 24.62
C GLY A 43 8.79 -22.55 23.51
N GLY A 44 8.70 -21.25 23.77
CA GLY A 44 8.56 -20.26 22.69
C GLY A 44 9.83 -20.18 21.85
N LEU A 45 9.70 -20.02 20.53
CA LEU A 45 10.83 -19.76 19.64
C LEU A 45 11.58 -18.51 20.12
N THR A 46 12.77 -18.69 20.69
CA THR A 46 13.67 -17.60 21.08
C THR A 46 14.83 -17.54 20.09
N GLY A 47 14.95 -16.40 19.42
CA GLY A 47 16.00 -16.14 18.44
C GLY A 47 16.01 -14.66 18.08
N SER A 48 17.18 -14.15 17.68
CA SER A 48 17.25 -12.82 17.07
C SER A 48 17.18 -12.96 15.56
N VAL A 49 16.20 -12.32 14.93
CA VAL A 49 16.16 -12.17 13.47
C VAL A 49 17.14 -11.06 13.12
N THR A 50 18.37 -11.42 12.77
CA THR A 50 19.31 -10.46 12.19
C THR A 50 19.17 -10.50 10.67
N ASP A 51 18.44 -9.54 10.10
CA ASP A 51 18.33 -9.38 8.65
C ASP A 51 19.65 -8.81 8.09
N ARG A 52 20.39 -9.61 7.32
CA ARG A 52 21.55 -9.18 6.50
C ARG A 52 21.18 -9.15 5.01
N SER A 53 19.96 -8.72 4.68
CA SER A 53 19.47 -8.85 3.32
C SER A 53 20.10 -7.79 2.42
N LYS A 54 21.05 -8.25 1.60
CA LYS A 54 21.47 -7.70 0.29
C LYS A 54 20.32 -7.24 -0.63
N TRP A 55 19.08 -7.58 -0.27
CA TRP A 55 17.83 -7.23 -0.94
C TRP A 55 17.21 -5.90 -0.49
N ARG A 56 17.63 -5.33 0.66
CA ARG A 56 17.13 -4.02 1.16
C ARG A 56 17.70 -2.82 0.40
N ASP A 57 18.61 -3.09 -0.52
CA ASP A 57 19.40 -2.10 -1.21
C ASP A 57 19.15 -2.09 -2.72
N LEU A 58 18.07 -2.74 -3.18
CA LEU A 58 17.74 -2.77 -4.60
C LEU A 58 17.50 -1.34 -5.11
N GLY A 59 18.40 -0.87 -5.97
CA GLY A 59 18.39 0.44 -6.59
C GLY A 59 17.32 0.50 -7.66
N THR A 60 16.29 1.32 -7.45
CA THR A 60 15.23 1.54 -8.44
C THR A 60 15.29 2.97 -8.94
N ALA A 61 15.14 3.16 -10.25
CA ALA A 61 15.00 4.48 -10.84
C ALA A 61 13.58 4.68 -11.33
N THR A 62 12.94 5.77 -10.88
CA THR A 62 11.60 6.15 -11.29
C THR A 62 11.62 7.57 -11.86
N PRO A 63 11.97 7.75 -13.15
CA PRO A 63 11.89 9.05 -13.80
C PRO A 63 10.46 9.58 -13.84
N ALA A 64 10.32 10.89 -14.11
CA ALA A 64 9.01 11.47 -14.35
C ALA A 64 8.32 10.77 -15.53
N PHE A 65 7.04 10.43 -15.38
CA PHE A 65 6.30 9.78 -16.46
C PHE A 65 6.18 10.77 -17.62
N ALA A 66 6.54 10.32 -18.81
CA ALA A 66 6.55 11.15 -20.00
C ALA A 66 5.12 11.47 -20.47
N THR A 67 4.97 12.47 -21.33
CA THR A 67 3.70 12.72 -22.01
C THR A 67 3.95 12.91 -23.50
N ASP A 68 3.02 12.47 -24.34
CA ASP A 68 3.09 12.66 -25.79
C ASP A 68 2.87 14.12 -26.18
N ARG A 69 2.07 14.84 -25.39
CA ARG A 69 1.84 16.27 -25.50
C ARG A 69 1.43 16.85 -24.15
N GLU A 70 1.93 18.03 -23.83
CA GLU A 70 1.49 18.74 -22.64
C GLU A 70 0.10 19.33 -22.88
N VAL A 71 -0.87 18.92 -22.07
CA VAL A 71 -2.24 19.43 -22.11
C VAL A 71 -2.78 19.63 -20.70
N PRO A 72 -3.74 20.55 -20.52
CA PRO A 72 -4.43 20.72 -19.24
C PRO A 72 -5.15 19.44 -18.82
N THR A 73 -5.13 19.15 -17.52
CA THR A 73 -5.88 18.05 -16.91
C THR A 73 -6.60 18.53 -15.65
N PRO A 74 -7.74 17.93 -15.28
CA PRO A 74 -8.40 18.21 -14.01
C PRO A 74 -7.69 17.56 -12.81
N ALA A 75 -6.65 16.76 -13.06
CA ALA A 75 -5.89 16.08 -12.02
C ALA A 75 -4.90 17.03 -11.33
N ALA A 76 -4.26 16.52 -10.29
CA ALA A 76 -3.26 17.27 -9.54
C ALA A 76 -2.11 17.77 -10.45
N GLY A 77 -1.66 18.99 -10.22
CA GLY A 77 -0.66 19.66 -11.04
C GLY A 77 -1.20 20.33 -12.32
N GLY A 78 -2.43 20.03 -12.75
CA GLY A 78 -3.13 20.78 -13.80
C GLY A 78 -2.67 20.53 -15.24
N THR A 79 -1.57 19.83 -15.47
CA THR A 79 -1.10 19.40 -16.81
C THR A 79 -0.65 17.94 -16.81
N THR A 80 -0.59 17.30 -17.98
CA THR A 80 -0.09 15.91 -18.11
C THR A 80 1.36 15.76 -17.65
N THR A 81 2.21 16.76 -17.92
CA THR A 81 3.60 16.81 -17.44
C THR A 81 3.67 16.82 -15.91
N ALA A 82 2.89 17.71 -15.28
CA ALA A 82 2.87 17.83 -13.83
C ALA A 82 2.31 16.56 -13.16
N LEU A 83 1.24 15.99 -13.74
CA LEU A 83 0.66 14.73 -13.27
C LEU A 83 1.66 13.57 -13.37
N GLY A 84 2.40 13.46 -14.48
CA GLY A 84 3.41 12.42 -14.66
C GLY A 84 4.53 12.46 -13.63
N LYS A 85 4.97 13.67 -13.23
CA LYS A 85 5.92 13.85 -12.13
C LYS A 85 5.32 13.45 -10.78
N GLN A 86 4.06 13.80 -10.53
CA GLN A 86 3.39 13.44 -9.28
C GLN A 86 3.18 11.93 -9.12
N ILE A 87 2.82 11.23 -10.20
CA ILE A 87 2.73 9.76 -10.19
C ILE A 87 4.07 9.14 -9.80
N ALA A 88 5.17 9.59 -10.43
CA ALA A 88 6.51 9.13 -10.08
C ALA A 88 6.88 9.40 -8.62
N ASN A 89 6.52 10.58 -8.08
CA ASN A 89 6.73 10.92 -6.67
C ASN A 89 5.95 10.03 -5.69
N VAL A 90 4.70 9.66 -6.02
CA VAL A 90 3.91 8.73 -5.21
C VAL A 90 4.56 7.36 -5.20
N ILE A 91 4.97 6.85 -6.36
CA ILE A 91 5.64 5.55 -6.47
C ILE A 91 6.97 5.54 -5.71
N ASP A 92 7.81 6.56 -5.87
CA ASP A 92 9.06 6.71 -5.09
C ASP A 92 8.80 6.71 -3.58
N SER A 93 7.77 7.46 -3.14
CA SER A 93 7.39 7.52 -1.73
C SER A 93 6.90 6.18 -1.20
N ASP A 94 6.08 5.45 -1.96
CA ASP A 94 5.57 4.13 -1.58
C ASP A 94 6.70 3.10 -1.48
N LEU A 95 7.61 3.08 -2.47
CA LEU A 95 8.78 2.20 -2.46
C LEU A 95 9.69 2.50 -1.26
N ARG A 96 9.91 3.78 -0.95
CA ARG A 96 10.72 4.21 0.20
C ARG A 96 10.05 3.83 1.52
N ASN A 97 8.74 4.03 1.64
CA ASN A 97 7.98 3.70 2.85
C ASN A 97 7.89 2.19 3.10
N ASN A 98 7.96 1.37 2.06
CA ASN A 98 8.01 -0.08 2.17
C ASN A 98 9.33 -0.59 2.78
N GLY A 99 10.43 0.17 2.65
CA GLY A 99 11.71 -0.11 3.32
C GLY A 99 12.54 -1.25 2.71
N LEU A 100 12.10 -1.80 1.58
CA LEU A 100 12.80 -2.86 0.82
C LEU A 100 13.67 -2.32 -0.33
N PHE A 101 13.43 -1.08 -0.77
CA PHE A 101 14.10 -0.51 -1.95
C PHE A 101 14.91 0.73 -1.60
N LYS A 102 15.90 1.05 -2.44
CA LYS A 102 16.58 2.35 -2.48
C LYS A 102 16.13 3.10 -3.74
N PRO A 103 14.92 3.69 -3.74
CA PRO A 103 14.41 4.35 -4.93
C PRO A 103 15.10 5.70 -5.14
N THR A 104 15.29 6.04 -6.41
CA THR A 104 15.70 7.36 -6.89
C THR A 104 14.53 7.95 -7.68
N GLY A 105 13.95 9.02 -7.13
CA GLY A 105 12.77 9.66 -7.68
C GLY A 105 13.04 10.62 -8.85
N PRO A 106 11.97 11.19 -9.42
CA PRO A 106 12.01 11.96 -10.66
C PRO A 106 12.79 13.28 -10.57
N ASP A 107 12.97 13.83 -9.38
CA ASP A 107 13.74 15.08 -9.17
C ASP A 107 15.25 14.89 -9.30
N ALA A 108 15.75 13.66 -9.15
CA ALA A 108 17.17 13.33 -9.23
C ALA A 108 17.56 12.63 -10.54
N LEU A 109 16.60 12.43 -11.45
CA LEU A 109 16.78 11.67 -12.68
C LEU A 109 16.57 12.53 -13.93
N PRO A 110 17.21 12.18 -15.06
CA PRO A 110 16.91 12.83 -16.33
C PRO A 110 15.46 12.57 -16.75
N ALA A 111 14.87 13.53 -17.45
CA ALA A 111 13.57 13.34 -18.08
C ALA A 111 13.66 12.31 -19.22
N VAL A 112 12.63 11.48 -19.34
CA VAL A 112 12.49 10.49 -20.42
C VAL A 112 11.53 11.02 -21.47
N SER A 113 11.86 10.84 -22.74
CA SER A 113 10.96 11.20 -23.82
C SER A 113 9.86 10.16 -24.00
N PHE A 114 8.67 10.55 -24.45
CA PHE A 114 7.55 9.62 -24.65
C PHE A 114 7.90 8.44 -25.58
N GLY A 115 8.70 8.69 -26.63
CA GLY A 115 9.13 7.64 -27.56
C GLY A 115 10.13 6.64 -26.97
N GLU A 116 10.84 7.00 -25.90
CA GLU A 116 11.81 6.13 -25.22
C GLU A 116 11.15 5.23 -24.17
N VAL A 117 9.96 5.58 -23.67
CA VAL A 117 9.24 4.79 -22.65
C VAL A 117 9.05 3.31 -23.02
N PRO A 118 8.67 2.93 -24.25
CA PRO A 118 8.58 1.51 -24.63
C PRO A 118 9.94 0.87 -25.00
N ALA A 119 11.00 1.66 -25.15
CA ALA A 119 12.31 1.22 -25.61
C ALA A 119 13.44 1.95 -24.86
N PRO A 120 13.61 1.70 -23.54
CA PRO A 120 14.59 2.40 -22.72
C PRO A 120 16.03 2.12 -23.14
N ALA A 121 16.87 3.16 -23.04
CA ALA A 121 18.32 3.02 -23.09
C ALA A 121 18.87 2.42 -21.78
N PHE A 122 18.65 1.11 -21.55
CA PHE A 122 19.01 0.44 -20.29
C PHE A 122 20.48 0.59 -19.87
N ASP A 123 21.43 0.74 -20.80
CA ASP A 123 22.84 1.01 -20.48
C ASP A 123 23.02 2.29 -19.65
N ALA A 124 22.28 3.35 -19.98
CA ALA A 124 22.34 4.62 -19.27
C ALA A 124 21.78 4.49 -17.85
N TRP A 125 20.74 3.70 -17.65
CA TRP A 125 20.13 3.46 -16.33
C TRP A 125 21.01 2.58 -15.45
N ARG A 126 21.62 1.52 -16.00
CA ARG A 126 22.60 0.70 -15.28
C ARG A 126 23.82 1.51 -14.84
N ALA A 127 24.30 2.44 -15.66
CA ALA A 127 25.38 3.35 -15.28
C ALA A 127 25.05 4.28 -14.09
N ARG A 128 23.75 4.40 -13.74
CA ARG A 128 23.25 5.15 -12.58
C ARG A 128 22.90 4.24 -11.40
N SER A 129 23.37 2.99 -11.42
CA SER A 129 23.06 1.98 -10.40
C SER A 129 21.55 1.68 -10.27
N ALA A 130 20.79 1.86 -11.36
CA ALA A 130 19.42 1.36 -11.42
C ALA A 130 19.46 -0.13 -11.80
N GLU A 131 19.13 -0.99 -10.84
CA GLU A 131 18.94 -2.42 -11.06
C GLU A 131 17.54 -2.72 -11.61
N MET A 132 16.58 -1.86 -11.26
CA MET A 132 15.22 -1.86 -11.82
C MET A 132 14.87 -0.45 -12.30
N LEU A 133 14.10 -0.37 -13.38
CA LEU A 133 13.69 0.88 -14.00
C LEU A 133 12.17 0.92 -14.11
N LEU A 134 11.52 1.79 -13.34
CA LEU A 134 10.10 2.00 -13.46
C LEU A 134 9.84 3.27 -14.26
N GLN A 135 9.37 3.10 -15.48
CA GLN A 135 9.12 4.22 -16.39
C GLN A 135 7.76 4.12 -17.04
N GLY A 136 7.22 5.24 -17.47
CA GLY A 136 5.84 5.27 -17.89
C GLY A 136 5.47 6.54 -18.62
N PHE A 137 4.19 6.64 -18.93
CA PHE A 137 3.64 7.80 -19.60
C PHE A 137 2.26 8.16 -19.06
N VAL A 138 1.88 9.41 -19.29
CA VAL A 138 0.54 9.94 -19.09
C VAL A 138 0.03 10.55 -20.38
N LYS A 139 -1.14 10.12 -20.83
CA LYS A 139 -1.85 10.66 -21.98
C LYS A 139 -3.24 11.12 -21.59
N ALA A 140 -3.63 12.30 -22.06
CA ALA A 140 -5.03 12.70 -22.01
C ALA A 140 -5.80 12.11 -23.19
N GLY A 141 -6.91 11.44 -22.88
CA GLY A 141 -7.90 10.97 -23.84
C GLY A 141 -9.05 11.97 -24.01
N GLU A 142 -10.08 11.55 -24.75
CA GLU A 142 -11.30 12.34 -24.92
C GLU A 142 -12.14 12.36 -23.62
N GLY A 143 -12.98 13.39 -23.48
CA GLY A 143 -13.93 13.47 -22.36
C GLY A 143 -13.29 13.55 -20.96
N GLY A 144 -12.04 14.00 -20.86
CA GLY A 144 -11.32 14.12 -19.58
C GLY A 144 -10.70 12.82 -19.05
N GLN A 145 -10.67 11.76 -19.86
CA GLN A 145 -10.03 10.50 -19.50
C GLN A 145 -8.49 10.64 -19.49
N LEU A 146 -7.84 9.84 -18.65
CA LEU A 146 -6.38 9.76 -18.55
C LEU A 146 -5.95 8.30 -18.75
N THR A 147 -4.97 8.09 -19.63
CA THR A 147 -4.29 6.81 -19.79
C THR A 147 -2.91 6.92 -19.14
N VAL A 148 -2.63 6.03 -18.19
CA VAL A 148 -1.33 5.93 -17.55
C VAL A 148 -0.73 4.58 -17.93
N GLY A 149 0.42 4.60 -18.58
CA GLY A 149 1.23 3.40 -18.85
C GLY A 149 2.37 3.33 -17.85
N CYS A 150 2.66 2.14 -17.33
CA CYS A 150 3.77 1.89 -16.42
C CYS A 150 4.47 0.60 -16.85
N TYR A 151 5.79 0.65 -16.96
CA TYR A 151 6.67 -0.44 -17.35
C TYR A 151 7.75 -0.61 -16.30
N LEU A 152 8.12 -1.86 -16.05
CA LEU A 152 9.20 -2.28 -15.17
C LEU A 152 10.13 -3.24 -15.92
#